data_AF-A0A165WVM2-F1
#
_entry.id   AF-A0A165WVM2-F1
#
_cell.length_a   1.000
_cell.length_b   1.000
_cell.length_c   1.000
_cell.angle_alpha   90.00
_cell.angle_beta   90.00
_cell.angle_gamma   90.00
#
_symmetry.space_group_name_H-M   'P 1'
#
loop_
_entity.id
_entity.type
_entity.pdbx_description
1 polymer ?
#
loop_
_entity_poly.entity_id
_entity_poly.type
_entity_poly.pdbx_seq_one_letter_code
_entity_poly.pdbx_strand_id
1 'polypeptide(L)'
;MSIKCKTDIVNKKMRLYEVQRNKEFLIGQYADSEFGQLAFYIVVYSYFNQDKPSNSVRKMLRNIGEDVNKANKILEDHIGKNYFSLYRKEIGKINIDKINDDRCDVFYLSLENNIIPIVLNKRLPSAFVIIYNYGFYLKQFDSLMKKIISHYNLKLKKEETEELKRLYLKK
;
A
#
# COMPACT_ATOMS: atom_id res chain seq x y z
N MET A 1 2.71 -17.34 10.33
CA MET A 1 3.38 -16.03 10.21
C MET A 1 2.99 -15.21 11.42
N SER A 2 3.92 -14.46 12.01
CA SER A 2 3.62 -13.59 13.16
C SER A 2 4.40 -12.28 13.02
N ILE A 3 3.91 -11.21 13.65
CA ILE A 3 4.65 -9.94 13.77
C ILE A 3 5.19 -9.87 15.20
N LYS A 4 6.49 -9.59 15.35
CA LYS A 4 7.13 -9.39 16.64
C LYS A 4 7.59 -7.95 16.78
N CYS A 5 7.42 -7.41 17.98
CA CYS A 5 8.02 -6.17 18.43
C CYS A 5 9.09 -6.50 19.48
N LYS A 6 10.28 -5.93 19.34
CA LYS A 6 11.35 -6.02 20.33
C LYS A 6 11.79 -4.61 20.71
N THR A 7 11.76 -4.30 22.00
CA THR A 7 12.25 -3.02 22.52
C THR A 7 13.65 -3.22 23.07
N ASP A 8 14.62 -2.53 22.47
CA ASP A 8 15.97 -2.41 23.01
C ASP A 8 15.95 -1.34 24.10
N ILE A 9 16.00 -1.78 25.36
CA ILE A 9 15.89 -0.90 26.53
C ILE A 9 17.11 0.04 26.63
N VAL A 10 18.29 -0.42 26.20
CA VAL A 10 19.54 0.34 26.28
C VAL A 10 19.58 1.43 25.21
N ASN A 11 19.23 1.07 23.97
CA ASN A 11 19.24 2.01 22.84
C ASN A 11 17.93 2.78 22.68
N LYS A 12 16.92 2.50 23.51
CA LYS A 12 15.55 3.03 23.44
C LYS A 12 14.96 2.93 22.03
N LYS A 13 15.22 1.80 21.35
CA LYS A 13 14.74 1.56 19.98
C LYS A 13 13.75 0.41 19.95
N MET A 14 12.64 0.64 19.27
CA MET A 14 11.65 -0.38 18.98
C MET A 14 11.92 -0.97 17.60
N ARG A 15 12.10 -2.28 17.51
CA ARG A 15 12.33 -3.01 16.26
C ARG A 15 11.15 -3.92 15.95
N LEU A 16 10.65 -3.82 14.73
CA LEU A 16 9.55 -4.61 14.22
C LEU A 16 10.07 -5.69 13.28
N TYR A 17 9.56 -6.90 13.44
CA TYR A 17 9.93 -8.06 12.64
C TYR A 17 8.71 -8.78 12.09
N GLU A 18 8.77 -9.13 10.82
CA GLU A 18 7.95 -10.20 10.26
C GLU A 18 8.64 -11.54 10.50
N VAL A 19 7.90 -12.52 11.01
CA VAL A 19 8.42 -13.87 11.27
C VAL A 19 7.76 -14.88 10.34
N GLN A 20 8.59 -15.48 9.49
CA GLN A 20 8.19 -16.53 8.55
C GLN A 20 9.12 -17.74 8.71
N ARG A 21 8.54 -18.93 8.90
CA ARG A 21 9.30 -20.20 9.04
C ARG A 21 10.46 -20.09 10.04
N ASN A 22 10.18 -19.52 11.21
CA ASN A 22 11.13 -19.27 12.30
C ASN A 22 12.30 -18.32 11.98
N LYS A 23 12.27 -17.61 10.85
CA LYS A 23 13.22 -16.54 10.52
C LYS A 23 12.59 -15.18 10.77
N GLU A 24 13.35 -14.26 11.36
CA GLU A 24 12.94 -12.89 11.64
C GLU A 24 13.48 -11.94 10.57
N PHE A 25 12.59 -11.16 9.95
CA PHE A 25 12.91 -10.16 8.93
C PHE A 25 12.59 -8.79 9.50
N LEU A 26 13.59 -7.92 9.62
CA LEU A 26 13.39 -6.56 10.12
C LEU A 26 12.53 -5.77 9.12
N ILE A 27 11.42 -5.22 9.58
CA ILE A 27 10.50 -4.41 8.77
C ILE A 27 10.50 -2.94 9.16
N GLY A 28 10.98 -2.60 10.36
CA GLY A 28 11.08 -1.22 10.83
C GLY A 28 11.86 -1.08 12.13
N GLN A 29 12.45 0.10 12.36
CA GLN A 29 13.16 0.44 13.59
C GLN A 29 12.89 1.90 13.96
N TYR A 30 12.40 2.12 15.18
CA TYR A 30 11.89 3.41 15.65
C TYR A 30 12.59 3.83 16.93
N ALA A 31 13.09 5.06 16.98
CA ALA A 31 13.59 5.66 18.22
C ALA A 31 12.47 6.32 19.03
N ASP A 32 11.47 6.86 18.32
CA ASP A 32 10.24 7.36 18.93
C ASP A 32 9.32 6.18 19.29
N SER A 33 8.99 6.02 20.57
CA SER A 33 8.16 4.91 21.02
C SER A 33 6.70 5.06 20.60
N GLU A 34 6.16 6.27 20.50
CA GLU A 34 4.76 6.49 20.12
C GLU A 34 4.57 6.18 18.63
N PHE A 35 5.47 6.72 17.80
CA PHE A 35 5.47 6.41 16.38
C PHE A 35 5.76 4.92 16.12
N GLY A 36 6.68 4.32 16.89
CA GLY A 36 6.92 2.88 16.83
C GLY A 36 5.67 2.06 17.12
N GLN A 37 4.92 2.39 18.18
CA GLN A 37 3.66 1.71 18.53
C GLN A 37 2.62 1.86 17.41
N LEU A 38 2.50 3.04 16.82
CA LEU A 38 1.62 3.26 15.67
C LEU A 38 2.04 2.43 14.46
N ALA A 39 3.34 2.41 14.13
CA ALA A 39 3.88 1.57 13.06
C ALA A 39 3.59 0.08 13.32
N PHE A 40 3.75 -0.39 14.56
CA PHE A 40 3.41 -1.76 14.95
C PHE A 40 1.94 -2.07 14.74
N TYR A 41 1.05 -1.18 15.19
CA TYR A 41 -0.39 -1.31 14.98
C TYR A 41 -0.72 -1.40 13.49
N ILE A 42 -0.15 -0.52 12.67
CA ILE A 42 -0.40 -0.48 11.22
C ILE A 42 0.06 -1.77 10.54
N VAL A 43 1.23 -2.30 10.92
CA VAL A 43 1.70 -3.59 10.41
C VAL A 43 0.74 -4.71 10.82
N VAL A 44 0.40 -4.83 12.11
CA VAL A 44 -0.52 -5.88 12.58
C VAL A 44 -1.86 -5.79 11.85
N TYR A 45 -2.40 -4.58 11.72
CA TYR A 45 -3.64 -4.36 11.00
C TYR A 45 -3.53 -4.79 9.53
N SER A 46 -2.45 -4.43 8.83
CA SER A 46 -2.27 -4.76 7.41
C SER A 46 -2.17 -6.26 7.14
N TYR A 47 -1.72 -7.05 8.12
CA TYR A 47 -1.63 -8.51 7.98
C TYR A 47 -2.91 -9.25 8.39
N PHE A 48 -3.60 -8.78 9.43
CA PHE A 48 -4.66 -9.56 10.07
C PHE A 48 -6.06 -8.96 9.91
N ASN A 49 -6.18 -7.65 9.76
CA ASN A 49 -7.47 -6.93 9.78
C ASN A 49 -7.75 -6.13 8.50
N GLN A 50 -6.86 -6.17 7.51
CA GLN A 50 -7.07 -5.52 6.22
C GLN A 50 -8.16 -6.24 5.43
N ASP A 51 -9.19 -5.50 5.00
CA ASP A 51 -10.23 -6.05 4.15
C ASP A 51 -9.64 -6.47 2.81
N LYS A 52 -10.20 -7.52 2.21
CA LYS A 52 -9.76 -8.02 0.92
C LYS A 52 -10.51 -7.32 -0.21
N PRO A 53 -9.83 -6.91 -1.30
CA PRO A 53 -10.48 -6.35 -2.48
C PRO A 53 -11.49 -7.34 -3.07
N SER A 54 -12.60 -6.86 -3.63
CA SER A 54 -13.69 -7.72 -4.10
C SER A 54 -13.26 -8.62 -5.27
N ASN A 55 -13.56 -9.92 -5.15
CA ASN A 55 -13.31 -10.88 -6.22
C ASN A 55 -14.16 -10.63 -7.47
N SER A 56 -15.37 -10.08 -7.33
CA SER A 56 -16.23 -9.75 -8.48
C SER A 56 -15.59 -8.65 -9.33
N VAL A 57 -15.07 -7.60 -8.70
CA VAL A 57 -14.40 -6.48 -9.38
C VAL A 57 -13.12 -6.96 -10.07
N ARG A 58 -12.33 -7.80 -9.40
CA ARG A 58 -11.16 -8.43 -10.04
C ARG A 58 -11.55 -9.23 -11.28
N LYS A 59 -12.66 -9.96 -11.25
CA LYS A 59 -13.16 -10.71 -12.42
C LYS A 59 -13.59 -9.76 -13.54
N MET A 60 -14.30 -8.67 -13.22
CA MET A 60 -14.65 -7.64 -14.20
C MET A 60 -13.40 -7.07 -14.90
N LEU A 61 -12.38 -6.70 -14.13
CA LEU A 61 -11.13 -6.14 -14.67
C LEU A 61 -10.32 -7.14 -15.52
N ARG A 62 -10.43 -8.45 -15.25
CA ARG A 62 -9.84 -9.48 -16.12
C ARG A 62 -10.59 -9.63 -17.44
N ASN A 63 -11.91 -9.52 -17.39
CA ASN A 63 -12.79 -9.81 -18.52
C ASN A 63 -12.85 -8.68 -19.56
N ILE A 64 -12.48 -7.45 -19.20
CA ILE A 64 -12.43 -6.31 -20.14
C ILE A 64 -11.25 -6.37 -21.13
N GLY A 65 -10.33 -7.32 -20.96
CA GLY A 65 -9.11 -7.41 -21.78
C GLY A 65 -8.22 -6.18 -21.56
N GLU A 66 -7.81 -5.55 -22.66
CA GLU A 66 -6.88 -4.41 -22.67
C GLU A 66 -7.60 -3.06 -22.78
N ASP A 67 -8.93 -3.03 -22.58
CA ASP A 67 -9.74 -1.82 -22.67
C ASP A 67 -9.50 -0.87 -21.47
N VAL A 68 -8.59 0.08 -21.68
CA VAL A 68 -8.18 1.09 -20.69
C VAL A 68 -9.35 1.95 -20.22
N ASN A 69 -10.29 2.30 -21.12
CA ASN A 69 -11.41 3.17 -20.78
C ASN A 69 -12.38 2.47 -19.83
N LYS A 70 -12.69 1.19 -20.10
CA LYS A 70 -13.47 0.36 -19.17
C LYS A 70 -12.73 0.13 -17.86
N ALA A 71 -11.41 -0.10 -17.89
CA ALA A 71 -10.61 -0.23 -16.68
C ALA A 71 -10.69 1.03 -15.82
N ASN A 72 -10.50 2.21 -16.42
CA ASN A 72 -10.58 3.50 -15.72
C ASN A 72 -11.92 3.70 -15.03
N LYS A 73 -13.03 3.43 -15.73
CA LYS A 73 -14.38 3.53 -15.17
C LYS A 73 -14.59 2.59 -13.98
N ILE A 74 -14.22 1.31 -14.13
CA ILE A 74 -14.36 0.32 -13.03
C ILE A 74 -13.53 0.74 -11.82
N LEU A 75 -12.29 1.21 -12.03
CA LEU A 75 -11.43 1.66 -10.95
C LEU A 75 -12.01 2.90 -10.26
N GLU A 76 -12.48 3.88 -11.00
CA GLU A 76 -13.12 5.08 -10.44
C GLU A 76 -14.36 4.74 -9.62
N ASP A 77 -15.22 3.85 -10.12
CA ASP A 77 -16.46 3.46 -9.43
C ASP A 77 -16.19 2.74 -8.09
N HIS A 78 -15.10 1.99 -7.98
CA HIS A 78 -14.86 1.12 -6.81
C HIS A 78 -13.83 1.67 -5.81
N ILE A 79 -12.74 2.24 -6.31
CA ILE A 79 -11.68 2.80 -5.47
C ILE A 79 -11.68 4.33 -5.52
N GLY A 80 -12.07 4.95 -6.63
CA GLY A 80 -12.07 6.41 -6.81
C GLY A 80 -10.76 6.92 -7.43
N LYS A 81 -10.88 8.01 -8.20
CA LYS A 81 -9.77 8.59 -9.00
C LYS A 81 -8.54 9.04 -8.20
N ASN A 82 -8.66 9.21 -6.88
CA ASN A 82 -7.56 9.66 -6.03
C ASN A 82 -6.54 8.55 -5.73
N TYR A 83 -6.84 7.30 -6.05
CA TYR A 83 -6.04 6.14 -5.62
C TYR A 83 -5.26 5.45 -6.74
N PHE A 84 -5.49 5.85 -7.99
CA PHE A 84 -4.86 5.24 -9.13
C PHE A 84 -4.60 6.25 -10.25
N SER A 85 -3.67 5.91 -11.13
CA SER A 85 -3.44 6.62 -12.39
C SER A 85 -2.97 5.66 -13.48
N LEU A 86 -3.49 5.85 -14.69
CA LEU A 86 -3.18 5.03 -15.86
C LEU A 86 -2.36 5.87 -16.85
N TYR A 87 -1.11 5.48 -17.10
CA TYR A 87 -0.18 6.11 -18.06
C TYR A 87 0.17 7.57 -17.80
N ARG A 88 -0.18 8.10 -16.62
CA ARG A 88 0.26 9.40 -16.14
C ARG A 88 0.80 9.26 -14.74
N LYS A 89 2.05 9.67 -14.51
CA LYS A 89 2.66 9.58 -13.18
C LYS A 89 2.02 10.59 -12.23
N GLU A 90 1.35 10.11 -11.20
CA GLU A 90 0.70 10.93 -10.18
C GLU A 90 1.14 10.52 -8.78
N ILE A 91 1.62 11.51 -8.02
CA ILE A 91 2.13 11.36 -6.66
C ILE A 91 1.02 10.90 -5.73
N GLY A 92 1.34 9.99 -4.81
CA GLY A 92 0.41 9.44 -3.84
C GLY A 92 -0.54 8.37 -4.38
N LYS A 93 -0.38 7.94 -5.65
CA LYS A 93 -1.27 6.97 -6.30
C LYS A 93 -0.55 5.70 -6.71
N ILE A 94 -1.34 4.65 -6.96
CA ILE A 94 -0.85 3.48 -7.70
C ILE A 94 -0.88 3.80 -9.18
N ASN A 95 0.26 3.70 -9.83
CA ASN A 95 0.46 4.09 -11.22
C ASN A 95 0.69 2.86 -12.09
N ILE A 96 0.17 2.89 -13.31
CA ILE A 96 0.57 2.01 -14.41
C ILE A 96 1.38 2.82 -15.41
N ASP A 97 2.56 2.31 -15.80
CA ASP A 97 3.41 2.90 -16.85
C ASP A 97 3.69 1.86 -17.93
N LYS A 98 3.55 2.27 -19.20
CA LYS A 98 3.59 1.36 -20.34
C LYS A 98 5.06 1.07 -20.69
N ILE A 99 5.42 -0.21 -20.79
CA ILE A 99 6.73 -0.62 -21.32
C ILE A 99 6.62 -0.78 -22.84
N ASN A 100 5.60 -1.51 -23.29
CA ASN A 100 5.27 -1.76 -24.70
C ASN A 100 3.77 -2.08 -24.81
N ASP A 101 3.30 -2.52 -25.98
CA ASP A 101 1.88 -2.62 -26.28
C ASP A 101 1.05 -3.48 -25.31
N ASP A 102 1.56 -4.62 -24.86
CA ASP A 102 0.85 -5.49 -23.92
C ASP A 102 1.41 -5.42 -22.48
N ARG A 103 2.61 -4.87 -22.27
CA ARG A 103 3.29 -4.88 -20.95
C ARG A 103 3.40 -3.52 -20.29
N CYS A 104 3.23 -3.55 -18.98
CA CYS A 104 3.35 -2.39 -18.13
C CYS A 104 3.93 -2.74 -16.77
N ASP A 105 4.46 -1.71 -16.12
CA ASP A 105 4.86 -1.74 -14.72
C ASP A 105 3.76 -1.14 -13.86
N VAL A 106 3.63 -1.67 -12.64
CA VAL A 106 2.77 -1.08 -11.60
C VAL A 106 3.64 -0.67 -10.44
N PHE A 107 3.50 0.57 -10.00
CA PHE A 107 4.26 1.10 -8.87
C PHE A 107 3.42 2.08 -8.06
N TYR A 108 3.82 2.28 -6.81
CA TYR A 108 3.34 3.39 -6.01
C TYR A 108 4.31 4.56 -6.18
N LEU A 109 3.81 5.76 -6.47
CA LEU A 109 4.63 6.97 -6.49
C LEU A 109 4.48 7.66 -5.14
N SER A 110 5.51 7.58 -4.30
CA SER A 110 5.49 8.15 -2.94
C SER A 110 5.21 9.65 -2.93
N LEU A 111 4.82 10.18 -1.78
CA LEU A 111 4.65 11.63 -1.58
C LEU A 111 5.95 12.44 -1.82
N GLU A 112 7.10 11.78 -1.81
CA GLU A 112 8.43 12.33 -2.08
C GLU A 112 8.88 12.11 -3.53
N ASN A 113 7.98 11.64 -4.41
CA ASN A 113 8.25 11.34 -5.82
C ASN A 113 9.22 10.16 -6.06
N ASN A 114 9.49 9.34 -5.04
CA ASN A 114 10.19 8.06 -5.19
C ASN A 114 9.25 7.00 -5.79
N ILE A 115 9.74 6.27 -6.79
CA ILE A 115 9.05 5.12 -7.40
C ILE A 115 9.27 3.90 -6.50
N ILE A 116 8.17 3.31 -6.02
CA ILE A 116 8.17 2.10 -5.20
C ILE A 116 7.57 0.96 -6.04
N PRO A 117 8.40 0.04 -6.59
CA PRO A 117 7.92 -1.00 -7.48
C PRO A 117 6.93 -1.94 -6.80
N ILE A 118 5.75 -2.09 -7.38
CA ILE A 118 4.79 -3.11 -6.94
C ILE A 118 5.05 -4.40 -7.69
N VAL A 119 5.11 -4.29 -9.01
CA VAL A 119 5.32 -5.40 -9.92
C VAL A 119 5.79 -4.88 -11.28
N LEU A 120 6.67 -5.63 -11.92
CA LEU A 120 7.23 -5.28 -13.22
C LEU A 120 6.74 -6.22 -14.33
N ASN A 121 6.72 -5.71 -15.55
CA ASN A 121 6.49 -6.45 -16.80
C ASN A 121 5.23 -7.33 -16.78
N LYS A 122 4.08 -6.73 -16.48
CA LYS A 122 2.77 -7.41 -16.46
C LYS A 122 1.92 -7.06 -17.65
N ARG A 123 1.17 -8.07 -18.10
CA ARG A 123 0.09 -7.86 -19.07
C ARG A 123 -0.98 -6.94 -18.52
N LEU A 124 -1.53 -6.07 -19.36
CA LEU A 124 -2.53 -5.08 -18.97
C LEU A 124 -3.70 -5.63 -18.14
N PRO A 125 -4.37 -6.75 -18.50
CA PRO A 125 -5.47 -7.29 -17.69
C PRO A 125 -5.03 -7.67 -16.28
N SER A 126 -3.79 -8.16 -16.13
CA SER A 126 -3.22 -8.47 -14.81
C SER A 126 -2.87 -7.20 -14.05
N ALA A 127 -2.34 -6.19 -14.74
CA ALA A 127 -1.99 -4.91 -14.14
C ALA A 127 -3.23 -4.16 -13.62
N PHE A 128 -4.35 -4.19 -14.35
CA PHE A 128 -5.63 -3.62 -13.90
C PHE A 128 -6.13 -4.25 -12.58
N VAL A 129 -5.94 -5.56 -12.41
CA VAL A 129 -6.26 -6.22 -11.14
C VAL A 129 -5.33 -5.77 -10.03
N ILE A 130 -4.04 -5.58 -10.33
CA ILE A 130 -3.04 -5.21 -9.33
C ILE A 130 -3.21 -3.76 -8.88
N ILE A 131 -3.44 -2.83 -9.80
CA ILE A 131 -3.75 -1.43 -9.48
C ILE A 131 -5.04 -1.33 -8.67
N TYR A 132 -6.07 -2.12 -8.97
CA TYR A 132 -7.28 -2.18 -8.16
C TYR A 132 -6.98 -2.64 -6.73
N ASN A 133 -6.22 -3.73 -6.57
CA ASN A 133 -5.91 -4.27 -5.25
C ASN A 133 -5.14 -3.26 -4.39
N TYR A 134 -4.08 -2.67 -4.93
CA TYR A 134 -3.28 -1.70 -4.18
C TYR A 134 -3.99 -0.36 -3.99
N GLY A 135 -4.79 0.09 -4.97
CA GLY A 135 -5.61 1.30 -4.82
C GLY A 135 -6.70 1.12 -3.76
N PHE A 136 -7.28 -0.07 -3.65
CA PHE A 136 -8.21 -0.42 -2.58
C PHE A 136 -7.53 -0.39 -1.20
N TYR A 137 -6.30 -0.91 -1.10
CA TYR A 137 -5.53 -0.81 0.15
C TYR A 137 -5.15 0.63 0.50
N LEU A 138 -4.77 1.47 -0.47
CA LEU A 138 -4.55 2.90 -0.22
C LEU A 138 -5.81 3.59 0.33
N LYS A 139 -6.97 3.34 -0.27
CA LYS A 139 -8.25 3.87 0.21
C LYS A 139 -8.56 3.44 1.64
N GLN A 140 -8.32 2.17 1.97
CA GLN A 140 -8.48 1.67 3.34
C GLN A 140 -7.50 2.33 4.31
N PHE A 141 -6.24 2.48 3.92
CA PHE A 141 -5.22 3.16 4.73
C PHE A 141 -5.66 4.58 5.07
N ASP A 142 -6.07 5.37 4.08
CA ASP A 142 -6.52 6.75 4.30
C ASP A 142 -7.73 6.80 5.25
N SER A 143 -8.67 5.87 5.10
CA SER A 143 -9.83 5.76 6.00
C SER A 143 -9.41 5.42 7.45
N LEU A 144 -8.50 4.46 7.61
CA LEU A 144 -7.97 4.03 8.90
C LEU A 144 -7.21 5.17 9.58
N MET A 145 -6.26 5.79 8.87
CA MET A 145 -5.43 6.87 9.39
C MET A 145 -6.26 8.09 9.76
N LYS A 146 -7.28 8.45 8.96
CA LYS A 146 -8.20 9.54 9.31
C LYS A 146 -8.87 9.30 10.66
N LYS A 147 -9.31 8.07 10.96
CA LYS A 147 -9.91 7.71 12.25
C LYS A 147 -8.91 7.81 13.40
N ILE A 148 -7.72 7.23 13.23
CA ILE A 148 -6.66 7.24 14.25
C ILE A 148 -6.21 8.68 14.56
N ILE A 149 -5.88 9.46 13.52
CA ILE A 149 -5.43 10.84 13.64
C ILE A 149 -6.49 11.68 14.36
N SER A 150 -7.75 11.54 13.98
CA SER A 150 -8.85 12.28 14.62
C SER A 150 -9.09 11.86 16.07
N HIS A 151 -8.97 10.57 16.39
CA HIS A 151 -9.24 10.05 17.73
C HIS A 151 -8.14 10.41 18.73
N TYR A 152 -6.87 10.31 18.29
CA TYR A 152 -5.70 10.56 19.14
C TYR A 152 -5.09 11.96 18.95
N ASN A 153 -5.69 12.81 18.11
CA ASN A 153 -5.20 14.15 17.76
C ASN A 153 -3.71 14.16 17.32
N LEU A 154 -3.31 13.16 16.53
CA LEU A 154 -1.92 12.99 16.11
C LEU A 154 -1.53 14.01 15.04
N LYS A 155 -0.29 14.50 15.11
CA LYS A 155 0.31 15.33 14.05
C LYS A 155 1.50 14.59 13.46
N LEU A 156 1.25 13.90 12.35
CA LEU A 156 2.28 13.17 11.62
C LEU A 156 2.93 14.08 10.59
N LYS A 157 4.25 13.98 10.47
CA LYS A 157 5.00 14.55 9.36
C LYS A 157 4.69 13.79 8.08
N LYS A 158 5.07 14.37 6.94
CA LYS A 158 4.85 13.78 5.62
C LYS A 158 5.60 12.46 5.48
N GLU A 159 6.82 12.40 5.99
CA GLU A 159 7.72 11.25 5.94
C GLU A 159 7.19 10.11 6.80
N GLU A 160 6.69 10.43 8.00
CA GLU A 160 6.04 9.47 8.91
C GLU A 160 4.78 8.87 8.28
N THR A 161 3.95 9.71 7.66
CA THR A 161 2.73 9.26 6.97
C THR A 161 3.07 8.33 5.80
N GLU A 162 4.11 8.67 5.04
CA GLU A 162 4.60 7.87 3.92
C GLU A 162 5.15 6.52 4.39
N GLU A 163 5.91 6.50 5.49
CA GLU A 163 6.42 5.27 6.09
C GLU A 163 5.29 4.34 6.54
N LEU A 164 4.29 4.86 7.27
CA LEU A 164 3.13 4.05 7.69
C LEU A 164 2.36 3.48 6.49
N LYS A 165 2.21 4.27 5.44
CA LYS A 165 1.54 3.84 4.21
C LYS A 165 2.30 2.70 3.53
N ARG A 166 3.62 2.80 3.46
CA ARG A 166 4.50 1.74 2.93
C ARG A 166 4.41 0.44 3.72
N LEU A 167 4.42 0.52 5.05
CA LEU A 167 4.18 -0.64 5.94
C LEU A 167 2.81 -1.27 5.69
N TYR A 168 1.77 -0.44 5.50
CA TYR A 168 0.41 -0.92 5.22
C TYR A 168 0.31 -1.62 3.85
N LEU A 169 1.01 -1.10 2.84
CA LEU A 169 1.10 -1.71 1.51
C LEU A 169 2.09 -2.88 1.42
N LYS A 170 2.93 -3.08 2.45
CA LYS A 170 4.01 -4.09 2.51
C LYS A 170 5.06 -3.86 1.42
N LYS A 171 5.54 -2.62 1.30
CA LYS A 171 6.47 -2.14 0.26
C LYS A 171 7.57 -1.21 0.78
#